data_AF-A0A523JBF8-F1
#
_entry.id   AF-A0A523JBF8-F1
#
_cell.length_a   1.000
_cell.length_b   1.000
_cell.length_c   1.000
_cell.angle_alpha   90.00
_cell.angle_beta   90.00
_cell.angle_gamma   90.00
#
_symmetry.space_group_name_H-M   'P 1'
#
loop_
_entity.id
_entity.type
_entity.pdbx_description
1 polymer ?
#
loop_
_entity_poly.entity_id
_entity_poly.type
_entity_poly.pdbx_seq_one_letter_code
_entity_poly.pdbx_strand_id
1 'polypeptide(L)'
;MNKLILLFTMSLLFSTSAFSARNIKHCGSNAESTMKDALRFLDNNINTIINNTGDLKNGEKKRLKNKLANINFKCMDHKQVCKKKATRGGKSRHLFNAAVVICYNNIRTLLQDDAFCTLADVLIHEAGHAAGVKKDWGHNNGPNNDKVYRLGYAAADLCRTKSLDRAIRLNTNN
;
A
#
# COMPACT_ATOMS: atom_id res chain seq x y z
N MET A 1 31.09 18.63 50.82
CA MET A 1 30.16 19.10 49.77
C MET A 1 30.08 18.03 48.68
N ASN A 2 29.11 17.11 48.76
CA ASN A 2 28.97 16.02 47.79
C ASN A 2 27.89 16.37 46.76
N LYS A 3 28.28 16.56 45.50
CA LYS A 3 27.34 16.68 44.37
C LYS A 3 27.20 15.31 43.71
N LEU A 4 26.05 14.67 43.96
CA LEU A 4 25.64 13.44 43.29
C LEU A 4 25.06 13.82 41.92
N ILE A 5 25.75 13.44 40.84
CA ILE A 5 25.27 13.62 39.46
C ILE A 5 24.50 12.36 39.08
N LEU A 6 23.18 12.47 39.00
CA LEU A 6 22.30 11.40 38.50
C LEU A 6 22.29 11.48 36.96
N LEU A 7 22.98 10.55 36.29
CA LEU A 7 22.90 10.35 34.84
C LEU A 7 21.70 9.46 34.52
N PHE A 8 20.63 10.08 34.02
CA PHE A 8 19.45 9.36 33.54
C PHE A 8 19.71 8.95 32.08
N THR A 9 20.21 7.72 31.86
CA THR A 9 20.32 7.13 30.52
C THR A 9 18.93 6.74 30.04
N MET A 10 18.34 7.60 29.21
CA MET A 10 17.06 7.34 28.56
C MET A 10 17.30 6.39 27.38
N SER A 11 17.18 5.09 27.64
CA SER A 11 17.22 4.05 26.62
C SER A 11 16.01 4.21 25.69
N LEU A 12 16.26 4.75 24.49
CA LEU A 12 15.30 4.76 23.38
C LEU A 12 15.01 3.31 22.98
N LEU A 13 13.93 2.75 23.52
CA LEU A 13 13.34 1.50 23.05
C LEU A 13 12.75 1.76 21.66
N PHE A 14 13.55 1.56 20.63
CA PHE A 14 13.06 1.44 19.27
C PHE A 14 12.26 0.14 19.17
N SER A 15 10.94 0.23 19.35
CA SER A 15 10.01 -0.84 19.01
C SER A 15 10.09 -1.11 17.50
N THR A 16 10.95 -2.03 17.08
CA THR A 16 10.95 -2.54 15.72
C THR A 16 9.68 -3.37 15.57
N SER A 17 8.62 -2.74 15.06
CA SER A 17 7.40 -3.42 14.63
C SER A 17 7.80 -4.62 13.78
N ALA A 18 7.60 -5.83 14.29
CA ALA A 18 7.86 -7.05 13.55
C ALA A 18 6.94 -7.05 12.32
N PHE A 19 7.50 -6.68 11.16
CA PHE A 19 6.78 -6.74 9.90
C PHE A 19 6.60 -8.23 9.57
N SER A 20 5.40 -8.75 9.83
CA SER A 20 5.03 -10.11 9.42
C SER A 20 5.37 -10.29 7.96
N ALA A 21 6.05 -11.38 7.62
CA ALA A 21 6.54 -11.65 6.27
C ALA A 21 5.34 -11.81 5.31
N ARG A 22 4.92 -10.70 4.70
CA ARG A 22 3.87 -10.71 3.67
C ARG A 22 4.32 -11.53 2.49
N ASN A 23 3.43 -12.37 1.97
CA ASN A 23 3.73 -13.20 0.82
C ASN A 23 3.60 -12.35 -0.46
N ILE A 24 4.76 -11.92 -0.99
CA ILE A 24 4.87 -11.22 -2.27
C ILE A 24 5.45 -12.22 -3.26
N LYS A 25 4.68 -12.61 -4.28
CA LYS A 25 5.10 -13.62 -5.27
C LYS A 25 5.28 -13.02 -6.65
N HIS A 26 6.09 -13.68 -7.48
CA HIS A 26 6.29 -13.34 -8.90
C HIS A 26 6.85 -11.94 -9.15
N CYS A 27 7.45 -11.33 -8.13
CA CYS A 27 8.21 -10.09 -8.25
C CYS A 27 9.70 -10.45 -8.29
N GLY A 28 10.51 -9.71 -9.07
CA GLY A 28 11.97 -9.77 -9.00
C GLY A 28 12.45 -9.05 -7.76
N SER A 29 13.69 -9.29 -7.33
CA SER A 29 14.20 -8.82 -6.03
C SER A 29 14.05 -7.31 -5.81
N ASN A 30 14.27 -6.48 -6.84
CA ASN A 30 14.07 -5.04 -6.76
C ASN A 30 12.60 -4.65 -6.54
N ALA A 31 11.68 -5.28 -7.30
CA ALA A 31 10.25 -5.00 -7.20
C ALA A 31 9.70 -5.50 -5.86
N GLU A 32 10.15 -6.67 -5.39
CA GLU A 32 9.80 -7.21 -4.08
C GLU A 32 10.25 -6.28 -2.95
N SER A 33 11.48 -5.77 -2.99
CA SER A 33 11.97 -4.79 -2.00
C SER A 33 11.12 -3.53 -2.00
N THR A 34 10.81 -2.99 -3.18
CA THR A 34 10.01 -1.76 -3.30
C THR A 34 8.57 -1.98 -2.80
N MET A 35 7.98 -3.14 -3.09
CA MET A 35 6.69 -3.57 -2.55
C MET A 35 6.72 -3.64 -1.02
N LYS A 36 7.77 -4.23 -0.43
CA LYS A 36 7.96 -4.29 1.03
C LYS A 36 8.06 -2.89 1.64
N ASP A 37 8.78 -1.97 1.00
CA ASP A 37 8.90 -0.59 1.46
C ASP A 37 7.57 0.15 1.42
N ALA A 38 6.81 0.03 0.32
CA ALA A 38 5.48 0.62 0.19
C ALA A 38 4.51 0.04 1.23
N LEU A 39 4.55 -1.27 1.46
CA LEU A 39 3.74 -1.96 2.47
C LEU A 39 4.11 -1.52 3.90
N ARG A 40 5.40 -1.31 4.19
CA ARG A 40 5.86 -0.77 5.48
C ARG A 40 5.41 0.67 5.67
N PHE A 41 5.48 1.49 4.62
CA PHE A 41 4.92 2.84 4.64
C PHE A 41 3.43 2.82 4.99
N LEU A 42 2.64 1.96 4.33
CA LEU A 42 1.21 1.83 4.61
C LEU A 42 0.97 1.39 6.05
N ASP A 43 1.71 0.42 6.58
CA ASP A 43 1.54 -0.06 7.95
C ASP A 43 1.80 1.02 9.00
N ASN A 44 2.89 1.76 8.81
CA ASN A 44 3.29 2.83 9.72
C ASN A 44 2.31 4.00 9.69
N ASN A 45 1.51 4.15 8.63
CA ASN A 45 0.64 5.30 8.42
C ASN A 45 -0.84 4.96 8.25
N ILE A 46 -1.25 3.69 8.44
CA ILE A 46 -2.60 3.22 8.11
C ILE A 46 -3.68 3.97 8.90
N ASN A 47 -3.40 4.35 10.15
CA ASN A 47 -4.32 5.14 10.97
C ASN A 47 -4.53 6.53 10.38
N THR A 48 -3.45 7.22 9.99
CA THR A 48 -3.52 8.54 9.36
C THR A 48 -4.28 8.48 8.03
N ILE A 49 -3.98 7.49 7.18
CA ILE A 49 -4.65 7.29 5.88
C ILE A 49 -6.15 7.06 6.07
N ILE A 50 -6.54 6.18 7.00
CA ILE A 50 -7.94 5.90 7.32
C ILE A 50 -8.65 7.15 7.84
N ASN A 51 -7.99 7.92 8.71
CA ASN A 51 -8.59 9.12 9.31
C ASN A 51 -8.79 10.22 8.26
N ASN A 52 -7.85 10.40 7.33
CA ASN A 52 -7.96 11.36 6.23
C ASN A 52 -9.06 10.99 5.21
N THR A 53 -9.52 9.74 5.19
CA THR A 53 -10.65 9.31 4.34
C THR A 53 -12.01 9.68 4.97
N GLY A 54 -12.08 9.84 6.30
CA GLY A 54 -13.22 10.39 7.04
C GLY A 54 -14.45 9.47 7.21
N ASP A 55 -14.79 8.63 6.23
CA ASP A 55 -16.12 8.02 6.13
C ASP A 55 -16.16 6.48 6.18
N LEU A 56 -15.04 5.86 6.58
CA LEU A 56 -14.97 4.41 6.82
C LEU A 56 -15.67 4.04 8.14
N LYS A 57 -16.56 3.05 8.12
CA LYS A 57 -17.16 2.50 9.34
C LYS A 57 -16.10 1.77 10.17
N ASN A 58 -16.26 1.71 11.50
CA ASN A 58 -15.30 1.00 12.38
C ASN A 58 -15.04 -0.46 11.96
N GLY A 59 -16.08 -1.16 11.49
CA GLY A 59 -15.93 -2.51 10.92
C GLY A 59 -15.12 -2.55 9.62
N GLU A 60 -15.21 -1.53 8.77
CA GLU A 60 -14.37 -1.39 7.56
C GLU A 60 -12.92 -1.08 7.94
N LYS A 61 -12.69 -0.16 8.89
CA LYS A 61 -11.35 0.16 9.40
C LYS A 61 -10.64 -1.08 9.94
N LYS A 62 -11.32 -1.89 10.76
CA LYS A 62 -10.77 -3.14 11.32
C LYS A 62 -10.47 -4.18 10.23
N ARG A 63 -11.41 -4.40 9.31
CA ARG A 63 -11.23 -5.34 8.18
C ARG A 63 -10.08 -4.91 7.28
N LEU A 64 -9.95 -3.62 6.97
CA LEU A 64 -8.86 -3.09 6.15
C LEU A 64 -7.50 -3.32 6.79
N LYS A 65 -7.34 -2.96 8.07
CA LYS A 65 -6.08 -3.19 8.82
C LYS A 65 -5.70 -4.67 8.83
N ASN A 66 -6.65 -5.54 9.18
CA ASN A 66 -6.44 -6.98 9.20
C ASN A 66 -6.11 -7.53 7.81
N LYS A 67 -6.76 -7.00 6.77
CA LYS A 67 -6.54 -7.44 5.39
C LYS A 67 -5.16 -7.01 4.91
N LEU A 68 -4.79 -5.74 5.07
CA LEU A 68 -3.48 -5.22 4.68
C LEU A 68 -2.33 -6.01 5.33
N ALA A 69 -2.48 -6.39 6.61
CA ALA A 69 -1.51 -7.20 7.34
C ALA A 69 -1.31 -8.61 6.77
N ASN A 70 -2.36 -9.22 6.19
CA ASN A 70 -2.39 -10.65 5.86
C ASN A 70 -2.58 -10.95 4.37
N ILE A 71 -2.73 -9.94 3.53
CA ILE A 71 -3.03 -10.13 2.11
C ILE A 71 -1.79 -10.51 1.32
N ASN A 72 -1.96 -11.45 0.40
CA ASN A 72 -0.91 -11.88 -0.51
C ASN A 72 -0.88 -10.93 -1.72
N PHE A 73 0.32 -10.49 -2.12
CA PHE A 73 0.51 -9.68 -3.31
C PHE A 73 1.24 -10.48 -4.39
N LYS A 74 0.91 -10.23 -5.66
CA LYS A 74 1.57 -10.87 -6.79
C LYS A 74 1.86 -9.86 -7.89
N CYS A 75 3.12 -9.76 -8.34
CA CYS A 75 3.43 -9.07 -9.59
C CYS A 75 3.01 -9.96 -10.77
N MET A 76 2.25 -9.45 -11.73
CA MET A 76 1.73 -10.24 -12.86
C MET A 76 1.93 -9.52 -14.19
N ASP A 77 3.05 -8.82 -14.34
CA ASP A 77 3.34 -7.98 -15.51
C ASP A 77 3.22 -8.74 -16.85
N HIS A 78 3.55 -10.04 -16.86
CA HIS A 78 3.43 -10.90 -18.06
C HIS A 78 1.99 -11.26 -18.44
N LYS A 79 0.99 -11.11 -17.55
CA LYS A 79 -0.39 -11.55 -17.80
C LYS A 79 -1.17 -10.55 -18.64
N GLN A 80 -2.11 -11.05 -19.45
CA GLN A 80 -3.01 -10.24 -20.30
C GLN A 80 -3.72 -9.11 -19.54
N VAL A 81 -4.04 -9.32 -18.26
CA VAL A 81 -4.67 -8.31 -17.40
C VAL A 81 -3.81 -7.07 -17.19
N CYS A 82 -2.48 -7.23 -17.21
CA CYS A 82 -1.51 -6.14 -17.13
C CYS A 82 -1.10 -5.62 -18.52
N LYS A 83 -1.34 -6.39 -19.60
CA LYS A 83 -1.14 -5.90 -20.97
C LYS A 83 -2.23 -4.92 -21.42
N LYS A 84 -3.44 -5.03 -20.86
CA LYS A 84 -4.48 -3.99 -21.04
C LYS A 84 -4.14 -2.81 -20.15
N LYS A 85 -4.13 -1.59 -20.71
CA LYS A 85 -3.83 -0.34 -19.99
C LYS A 85 -4.86 -0.11 -18.87
N ALA A 86 -4.63 -0.68 -17.69
CA ALA A 86 -5.31 -0.25 -16.48
C ALA A 86 -4.70 1.09 -16.07
N THR A 87 -5.53 2.12 -15.91
CA THR A 87 -5.09 3.50 -15.62
C THR A 87 -4.25 3.63 -14.36
N ARG A 88 -4.38 2.70 -13.40
CA ARG A 88 -3.64 2.71 -12.12
C ARG A 88 -2.71 1.51 -11.90
N GLY A 89 -2.72 0.50 -12.78
CA GLY A 89 -1.77 -0.62 -12.69
C GLY A 89 -1.98 -1.64 -11.56
N GLY A 90 -3.19 -1.75 -10.97
CA GLY A 90 -3.54 -2.81 -10.01
C GLY A 90 -4.89 -3.47 -10.28
N LYS A 91 -5.10 -4.68 -9.74
CA LYS A 91 -6.39 -5.37 -9.72
C LYS A 91 -6.49 -6.42 -8.61
N SER A 92 -7.56 -6.43 -7.85
CA SER A 92 -7.94 -7.52 -6.94
C SER A 92 -8.67 -8.63 -7.71
N ARG A 93 -8.28 -9.90 -7.50
CA ARG A 93 -8.98 -11.07 -8.08
C ARG A 93 -9.59 -11.93 -6.97
N HIS A 94 -10.87 -12.30 -7.13
CA HIS A 94 -11.64 -13.06 -6.13
C HIS A 94 -11.66 -14.59 -6.32
N LEU A 95 -11.01 -15.14 -7.35
CA LEU A 95 -11.17 -16.56 -7.72
C LEU A 95 -10.19 -17.50 -7.02
N PHE A 96 -10.30 -17.65 -5.70
CA PHE A 96 -9.47 -18.52 -4.83
C PHE A 96 -8.06 -17.94 -4.52
N ASN A 97 -7.66 -18.00 -3.24
CA ASN A 97 -6.42 -17.44 -2.64
C ASN A 97 -6.32 -15.93 -2.40
N ALA A 98 -7.39 -15.15 -2.65
CA ALA A 98 -7.55 -13.74 -2.27
C ALA A 98 -6.25 -12.90 -2.33
N ALA A 99 -5.61 -12.88 -3.51
CA ALA A 99 -4.39 -12.13 -3.74
C ALA A 99 -4.68 -10.84 -4.52
N VAL A 100 -3.94 -9.79 -4.19
CA VAL A 100 -3.89 -8.57 -4.99
C VAL A 100 -2.89 -8.77 -6.11
N VAL A 101 -3.34 -8.52 -7.34
CA VAL A 101 -2.49 -8.52 -8.51
C VAL A 101 -2.01 -7.10 -8.78
N ILE A 102 -0.70 -6.96 -8.93
CA ILE A 102 -0.03 -5.69 -9.22
C ILE A 102 0.60 -5.79 -10.62
N CYS A 103 0.28 -4.82 -11.47
CA CYS A 103 0.93 -4.60 -12.76
C CYS A 103 2.04 -3.57 -12.54
N TYR A 104 3.08 -4.01 -11.84
CA TYR A 104 4.17 -3.19 -11.32
C TYR A 104 4.86 -2.39 -12.42
N ASN A 105 5.12 -3.01 -13.57
CA ASN A 105 5.78 -2.34 -14.71
C ASN A 105 4.88 -1.31 -15.39
N ASN A 106 3.55 -1.44 -15.29
CA ASN A 106 2.64 -0.38 -15.73
C ASN A 106 2.72 0.83 -14.81
N ILE A 107 2.72 0.61 -13.49
CA ILE A 107 2.88 1.70 -12.50
C ILE A 107 4.18 2.46 -12.77
N ARG A 108 5.29 1.73 -12.93
CA ARG A 108 6.58 2.29 -13.31
C ARG A 108 6.51 3.14 -14.58
N THR A 109 5.93 2.59 -15.65
CA THR A 109 5.98 3.21 -16.99
C THR A 109 5.06 4.42 -17.10
N LEU A 110 3.88 4.35 -16.50
CA LEU A 110 2.87 5.40 -16.60
C LEU A 110 3.20 6.62 -15.73
N LEU A 111 3.92 6.42 -14.62
CA LEU A 111 4.02 7.42 -13.57
C LEU A 111 5.46 7.85 -13.27
N GLN A 112 6.45 7.16 -13.83
CA GLN A 112 7.87 7.53 -13.79
C GLN A 112 8.32 7.92 -12.38
N ASP A 113 8.54 9.21 -12.10
CA ASP A 113 9.01 9.72 -10.81
C ASP A 113 7.95 9.65 -9.68
N ASP A 114 6.67 9.53 -10.02
CA ASP A 114 5.52 9.37 -9.09
C ASP A 114 5.13 7.90 -8.87
N ALA A 115 6.03 6.98 -9.20
CA ALA A 115 5.71 5.56 -9.21
C ALA A 115 5.67 4.93 -7.81
N PHE A 116 6.47 5.40 -6.84
CA PHE A 116 6.47 4.82 -5.49
C PHE A 116 5.21 5.20 -4.71
N CYS A 117 4.83 6.47 -4.69
CA CYS A 117 3.61 6.88 -3.98
C CYS A 117 2.35 6.35 -4.65
N THR A 118 2.36 6.20 -5.98
CA THR A 118 1.27 5.51 -6.65
C THR A 118 1.25 4.01 -6.38
N LEU A 119 2.40 3.36 -6.20
CA LEU A 119 2.41 1.98 -5.74
C LEU A 119 1.72 1.84 -4.36
N ALA A 120 1.98 2.76 -3.43
CA ALA A 120 1.30 2.76 -2.13
C ALA A 120 -0.23 2.94 -2.27
N ASP A 121 -0.67 3.87 -3.12
CA ASP A 121 -2.09 4.06 -3.50
C ASP A 121 -2.71 2.76 -4.00
N VAL A 122 -2.11 2.14 -5.03
CA VAL A 122 -2.65 0.92 -5.64
C VAL A 122 -2.74 -0.22 -4.64
N LEU A 123 -1.72 -0.38 -3.79
CA LEU A 123 -1.71 -1.45 -2.78
C LEU A 123 -2.85 -1.28 -1.77
N ILE A 124 -3.04 -0.08 -1.22
CA ILE A 124 -4.12 0.15 -0.24
C ILE A 124 -5.49 0.12 -0.90
N HIS A 125 -5.59 0.59 -2.14
CA HIS A 125 -6.81 0.54 -2.94
C HIS A 125 -7.27 -0.91 -3.11
N GLU A 126 -6.40 -1.77 -3.64
CA GLU A 126 -6.79 -3.17 -3.86
C GLU A 126 -6.99 -3.94 -2.55
N ALA A 127 -6.25 -3.59 -1.48
CA ALA A 127 -6.52 -4.12 -0.15
C ALA A 127 -7.89 -3.69 0.39
N GLY A 128 -8.33 -2.47 0.11
CA GLY A 128 -9.67 -1.96 0.45
C GLY A 128 -10.80 -2.73 -0.23
N HIS A 129 -10.66 -3.00 -1.54
CA HIS A 129 -11.59 -3.88 -2.24
C HIS A 129 -11.60 -5.28 -1.62
N ALA A 130 -10.43 -5.86 -1.35
CA ALA A 130 -10.32 -7.19 -0.75
C ALA A 130 -10.85 -7.26 0.70
N ALA A 131 -10.86 -6.13 1.43
CA ALA A 131 -11.40 -6.00 2.77
C ALA A 131 -12.93 -5.81 2.80
N GLY A 132 -13.58 -5.69 1.63
CA GLY A 132 -15.01 -5.43 1.54
C GLY A 132 -15.39 -4.02 2.02
N VAL A 133 -14.50 -3.04 1.81
CA VAL A 133 -14.88 -1.62 1.90
C VAL A 133 -15.94 -1.36 0.84
N LYS A 134 -17.08 -0.80 1.26
CA LYS A 134 -18.24 -0.67 0.38
C LYS A 134 -17.90 0.23 -0.81
N LYS A 135 -18.23 -0.26 -2.01
CA LYS A 135 -18.29 0.55 -3.23
C LYS A 135 -19.61 1.31 -3.21
N ASP A 136 -19.57 2.64 -3.32
CA ASP A 136 -20.82 3.38 -3.48
C ASP A 136 -21.37 3.19 -4.89
N TRP A 137 -22.66 3.44 -5.06
CA TRP A 137 -23.32 3.36 -6.36
C TRP A 137 -22.69 4.38 -7.32
N GLY A 138 -22.30 3.95 -8.53
CA GLY A 138 -21.52 4.79 -9.44
C GLY A 138 -20.00 4.80 -9.17
N HIS A 139 -19.45 3.77 -8.52
CA HIS A 139 -18.00 3.60 -8.26
C HIS A 139 -17.11 3.68 -9.52
N ASN A 140 -17.68 3.48 -10.72
CA ASN A 140 -16.99 3.64 -12.00
C ASN A 140 -17.03 5.08 -12.56
N ASN A 141 -17.78 5.99 -11.95
CA ASN A 141 -17.99 7.36 -12.41
C ASN A 141 -16.91 8.35 -11.89
N GLY A 142 -15.75 7.82 -11.51
CA GLY A 142 -14.63 8.61 -11.01
C GLY A 142 -14.37 8.44 -9.52
N PRO A 143 -13.25 9.00 -9.03
CA PRO A 143 -12.66 8.61 -7.76
C PRO A 143 -13.38 9.15 -6.52
N ASN A 144 -14.27 10.13 -6.67
CA ASN A 144 -14.95 10.76 -5.54
C ASN A 144 -16.08 9.91 -4.95
N ASN A 145 -16.59 8.92 -5.70
CA ASN A 145 -17.70 8.05 -5.29
C ASN A 145 -17.24 6.69 -4.75
N ASP A 146 -15.94 6.50 -4.51
CA ASP A 146 -15.44 5.21 -4.04
C ASP A 146 -14.44 5.44 -2.91
N LYS A 147 -14.81 4.99 -1.70
CA LYS A 147 -13.97 5.12 -0.49
C LYS A 147 -12.58 4.53 -0.69
N VAL A 148 -12.48 3.53 -1.56
CA VAL A 148 -11.25 2.82 -1.87
C VAL A 148 -10.33 3.66 -2.76
N TYR A 149 -10.89 4.49 -3.65
CA TYR A 149 -10.12 5.51 -4.37
C TYR A 149 -9.63 6.60 -3.42
N ARG A 150 -10.47 7.07 -2.49
CA ARG A 150 -10.06 8.07 -1.49
C ARG A 150 -8.97 7.55 -0.55
N LEU A 151 -9.04 6.27 -0.14
CA LEU A 151 -7.97 5.60 0.60
C LEU A 151 -6.65 5.62 -0.17
N GLY A 152 -6.72 5.30 -1.47
CA GLY A 152 -5.59 5.35 -2.39
C GLY A 152 -4.95 6.73 -2.46
N TYR A 153 -5.75 7.77 -2.73
CA TYR A 153 -5.29 9.16 -2.75
C TYR A 153 -4.72 9.64 -1.42
N ALA A 154 -5.39 9.35 -0.30
CA ALA A 154 -4.89 9.71 1.02
C ALA A 154 -3.51 9.08 1.31
N ALA A 155 -3.26 7.87 0.81
CA ALA A 155 -1.95 7.22 0.92
C ALA A 155 -0.90 7.87 0.01
N ALA A 156 -1.22 8.15 -1.26
CA ALA A 156 -0.31 8.82 -2.17
C ALA A 156 0.05 10.24 -1.67
N ASP A 157 -0.93 11.03 -1.25
CA ASP A 157 -0.71 12.40 -0.77
C ASP A 157 0.14 12.42 0.49
N LEU A 158 -0.11 11.51 1.43
CA LEU A 158 0.73 11.38 2.64
C LEU A 158 2.16 10.93 2.28
N CYS A 159 2.31 10.02 1.31
CA CYS A 159 3.60 9.58 0.82
C CYS A 159 4.41 10.74 0.20
N ARG A 160 3.77 11.54 -0.65
CA ARG A 160 4.37 12.73 -1.28
C ARG A 160 4.70 13.82 -0.26
N THR A 161 3.82 14.06 0.71
CA THR A 161 4.06 15.01 1.82
C THR A 161 5.31 14.62 2.63
N LYS A 162 5.59 13.33 2.74
CA LYS A 162 6.80 12.81 3.38
C LYS A 162 8.03 12.75 2.46
N SER A 163 7.92 13.25 1.22
CA SER A 163 8.99 13.24 0.21
C SER A 163 9.56 11.84 -0.04
N LEU A 164 8.71 10.81 0.01
CA LEU A 164 9.10 9.42 -0.22
C LEU A 164 8.99 9.00 -1.69
N ASP A 165 8.41 9.87 -2.52
CA ASP A 165 8.12 9.58 -3.90
C ASP A 165 9.40 9.49 -4.73
N ARG A 166 9.40 8.54 -5.68
CA ARG A 166 10.55 8.22 -6.50
C ARG A 166 10.18 7.26 -7.62
N ALA A 167 11.01 7.28 -8.65
CA ALA A 167 11.01 6.22 -9.65
C ALA A 167 11.28 4.84 -9.04
N ILE A 168 10.58 3.83 -9.56
CA ILE A 168 10.74 2.44 -9.15
C ILE A 168 11.44 1.63 -10.24
N ARG A 169 12.30 0.69 -9.85
CA ARG A 169 13.06 -0.16 -10.79
C ARG A 169 12.17 -1.18 -11.47
N LEU A 170 12.53 -1.57 -12.70
CA LEU A 170 11.81 -2.59 -13.47
C LEU A 170 11.64 -3.90 -12.69
N ASN A 171 10.44 -4.48 -12.72
CA ASN A 171 10.24 -5.87 -12.33
C ASN A 171 10.78 -6.80 -13.44
N THR A 172 11.81 -7.57 -13.12
CA THR A 172 12.49 -8.50 -14.04
C THR A 172 11.94 -9.93 -14.00
N ASN A 173 11.03 -10.22 -13.05
CA ASN A 173 10.39 -11.52 -12.96
C ASN A 173 9.15 -11.53 -13.87
N ASN A 174 9.32 -12.12 -15.05
CA ASN A 174 8.27 -12.31 -16.05
C ASN A 174 7.70 -13.71 -15.94
#